data_AF-A0A524GAA1-F1
#
_entry.id   AF-A0A524GAA1-F1
#
_cell.length_a   1.000
_cell.length_b   1.000
_cell.length_c   1.000
_cell.angle_alpha   90.00
_cell.angle_beta   90.00
_cell.angle_gamma   90.00
#
_symmetry.space_group_name_H-M   'P 1'
#
loop_
_entity.id
_entity.type
_entity.pdbx_description
1 polymer ?
#
loop_
_entity_poly.entity_id
_entity_poly.type
_entity_poly.pdbx_seq_one_letter_code
_entity_poly.pdbx_strand_id
1 'polypeptide(L)'
;MKLFYKVSPEEYINCMSKIRDKFSMHEEVDEADTILLLDDESQIERVTGTFDPNSDDMAQVRVVLTDESLRDFFDSVLGEPYLVK
;
A
#
# COMPACT_ATOMS: atom_id res chain seq x y z
N MET A 1 12.78 -4.24 -1.79
CA MET A 1 12.52 -4.02 -0.36
C MET A 1 11.04 -4.24 -0.02
N LYS A 2 10.71 -4.76 1.16
CA LYS A 2 9.32 -4.93 1.62
C LYS A 2 9.05 -4.00 2.80
N LEU A 3 7.99 -3.21 2.73
CA LEU A 3 7.53 -2.29 3.76
C LEU A 3 6.12 -2.66 4.18
N PHE A 4 5.81 -2.52 5.47
CA PHE A 4 4.52 -2.87 6.04
C PHE A 4 4.03 -1.71 6.89
N TYR A 5 2.80 -1.26 6.65
CA TYR A 5 2.20 -0.09 7.28
C TYR A 5 0.86 -0.46 7.91
N LYS A 6 0.49 0.32 8.94
CA LYS A 6 -0.86 0.31 9.50
C LYS A 6 -1.48 1.67 9.25
N VAL A 7 -2.66 1.67 8.65
CA VAL A 7 -3.39 2.89 8.31
C VAL A 7 -4.75 2.83 8.98
N SER A 8 -5.22 3.97 9.47
CA SER A 8 -6.56 4.07 10.02
C SER A 8 -7.60 3.76 8.93
N PRO A 9 -8.70 3.05 9.23
CA PRO A 9 -9.73 2.72 8.24
C PRO A 9 -10.26 3.93 7.46
N GLU A 10 -10.37 5.08 8.13
CA GLU A 10 -10.84 6.34 7.54
C GLU A 10 -9.87 6.93 6.50
N GLU A 11 -8.57 6.65 6.63
CA GLU A 11 -7.54 7.15 5.71
C GLU A 11 -7.16 6.13 4.63
N TYR A 12 -7.42 4.85 4.85
CA TYR A 12 -7.01 3.74 3.98
C TYR A 12 -7.33 3.98 2.50
N ILE A 13 -8.60 4.27 2.18
CA ILE A 13 -9.06 4.49 0.80
C ILE A 13 -8.33 5.70 0.16
N ASN A 14 -8.12 6.76 0.95
CA ASN A 14 -7.44 7.96 0.49
C ASN A 14 -5.96 7.70 0.22
N CYS A 15 -5.28 6.96 1.10
CA CYS A 15 -3.88 6.57 0.92
C CYS A 15 -3.70 5.70 -0.33
N MET A 16 -4.54 4.69 -0.51
CA MET A 16 -4.49 3.80 -1.68
C MET A 16 -4.75 4.58 -2.97
N SER A 17 -5.73 5.48 -2.99
CA SER A 17 -6.01 6.34 -4.14
C SER A 17 -4.82 7.24 -4.50
N LYS A 18 -4.15 7.85 -3.51
CA LYS A 18 -2.96 8.69 -3.75
C LYS A 18 -1.82 7.89 -4.39
N ILE A 19 -1.59 6.66 -3.93
CA ILE A 19 -0.55 5.79 -4.48
C ILE A 19 -0.90 5.41 -5.92
N ARG A 20 -2.13 4.95 -6.14
CA ARG A 20 -2.62 4.58 -7.47
C ARG A 20 -2.49 5.73 -8.45
N ASP A 21 -2.99 6.92 -8.09
CA ASP A 21 -3.02 8.07 -8.98
C ASP A 21 -1.61 8.65 -9.23
N LYS A 22 -0.69 8.53 -8.26
CA LYS A 22 0.69 9.00 -8.40
C LYS A 22 1.48 8.21 -9.44
N PHE A 23 1.25 6.90 -9.49
CA PHE A 23 2.01 5.96 -10.33
C PHE A 23 1.17 5.41 -11.49
N SER A 24 -0.08 5.84 -11.64
CA SER A 24 -1.04 5.33 -12.63
C SER A 24 -1.19 3.81 -12.57
N MET A 25 -1.30 3.24 -11.36
CA MET A 25 -1.34 1.79 -11.16
C MET A 25 -2.69 1.20 -11.56
N HIS A 26 -2.65 -0.05 -12.03
CA HIS A 26 -3.85 -0.88 -12.18
C HIS A 26 -4.32 -1.34 -10.80
N GLU A 27 -5.62 -1.21 -10.52
CA GLU A 27 -6.24 -1.61 -9.26
C GLU A 27 -7.08 -2.86 -9.47
N GLU A 28 -6.80 -3.90 -8.69
CA GLU A 28 -7.59 -5.13 -8.58
C GLU A 28 -8.14 -5.23 -7.16
N VAL A 29 -9.44 -5.44 -7.00
CA VAL A 29 -10.10 -5.58 -5.69
C VAL A 29 -10.69 -6.97 -5.59
N ASP A 30 -10.34 -7.70 -4.54
CA ASP A 30 -10.86 -9.04 -4.25
C ASP A 30 -11.23 -9.15 -2.76
N GLU A 31 -12.49 -9.41 -2.47
CA GLU A 31 -13.04 -9.44 -1.10
C GLU A 31 -12.62 -8.25 -0.20
N ALA A 32 -11.62 -8.45 0.67
CA ALA A 32 -11.08 -7.46 1.60
C ALA A 32 -9.70 -6.92 1.17
N ASP A 33 -9.18 -7.38 0.04
CA ASP A 33 -7.88 -7.05 -0.50
C ASP A 33 -7.99 -6.05 -1.67
N THR A 34 -7.09 -5.08 -1.69
CA THR A 34 -6.88 -4.13 -2.78
C THR A 34 -5.44 -4.26 -3.24
N ILE A 35 -5.23 -4.61 -4.50
CA ILE A 35 -3.92 -4.82 -5.10
C ILE A 35 -3.69 -3.72 -6.13
N LEU A 36 -2.60 -2.99 -6.01
CA LEU A 36 -2.14 -2.04 -7.02
C LEU A 36 -0.90 -2.60 -7.71
N LEU A 37 -0.94 -2.63 -9.04
CA LEU A 37 0.11 -3.16 -9.91
C LEU A 37 0.58 -2.09 -10.88
N LEU A 38 1.90 -2.04 -11.13
CA LEU A 38 2.45 -1.29 -12.25
C LEU A 38 2.57 -2.20 -13.46
N ASP A 39 2.35 -1.67 -14.66
CA ASP A 39 2.67 -2.38 -15.91
C ASP A 39 4.18 -2.67 -16.02
N ASP A 40 5.01 -1.79 -15.45
CA ASP A 40 6.46 -1.91 -15.39
C ASP A 40 6.92 -1.98 -13.92
N GLU A 41 7.34 -3.17 -13.49
CA GLU A 41 7.73 -3.47 -12.11
C GLU A 41 9.14 -2.95 -11.73
N SER A 42 9.79 -2.13 -12.57
CA SER A 42 11.15 -1.62 -12.31
C SER A 42 11.24 -0.73 -11.08
N GLN A 43 10.12 -0.12 -10.68
CA GLN A 43 10.06 0.77 -9.51
C GLN A 43 9.30 0.15 -8.34
N ILE A 44 8.12 -0.40 -8.60
CA ILE A 44 7.23 -1.00 -7.60
C ILE A 44 6.77 -2.34 -8.17
N GLU A 45 7.03 -3.42 -7.45
CA GLU A 45 6.51 -4.75 -7.81
C GLU A 45 5.00 -4.77 -7.55
N ARG A 46 4.57 -4.37 -6.35
CA ARG A 46 3.15 -4.28 -5.98
C ARG A 46 2.89 -3.55 -4.68
N VAL A 47 1.65 -3.08 -4.53
CA VAL A 47 1.09 -2.60 -3.26
C VAL A 47 -0.16 -3.43 -2.95
N THR A 48 -0.27 -3.94 -1.73
CA THR A 48 -1.45 -4.69 -1.28
C THR A 48 -1.97 -4.03 -0.02
N GLY A 49 -3.23 -3.59 -0.05
CA GLY A 49 -3.97 -3.15 1.12
C GLY A 49 -4.99 -4.21 1.51
N THR A 50 -5.13 -4.46 2.81
CA THR A 50 -6.11 -5.40 3.36
C THR A 50 -6.84 -4.72 4.51
N PHE A 51 -8.17 -4.76 4.47
CA PHE A 51 -9.00 -4.24 5.54
C PHE A 51 -10.37 -4.91 5.58
N ASP A 52 -10.67 -5.63 6.67
CA ASP A 52 -12.01 -6.12 6.98
C ASP A 52 -12.66 -5.27 8.10
N PRO A 53 -13.71 -4.47 7.80
CA PRO A 53 -14.36 -3.63 8.81
C PRO A 53 -15.05 -4.40 9.93
N ASN A 54 -15.25 -5.72 9.79
CA ASN A 54 -15.88 -6.56 10.81
C ASN A 54 -14.88 -7.14 11.81
N SER A 55 -13.60 -7.21 11.43
CA SER A 55 -12.57 -7.98 12.14
C SER A 55 -11.33 -7.14 12.48
N ASP A 56 -11.03 -6.12 11.67
CA ASP A 56 -9.81 -5.35 11.78
C ASP A 56 -10.04 -3.98 12.43
N ASP A 57 -9.19 -3.66 13.42
CA ASP A 57 -9.12 -2.31 13.99
C ASP A 57 -8.39 -1.32 13.07
N MET A 58 -7.47 -1.82 12.23
CA MET A 58 -6.59 -1.03 11.37
C MET A 58 -6.40 -1.71 10.01
N ALA A 59 -6.36 -0.92 8.94
CA ALA A 59 -5.99 -1.41 7.62
C ALA A 59 -4.49 -1.72 7.57
N GLN A 60 -4.13 -2.78 6.87
CA GLN A 60 -2.74 -3.17 6.65
C GLN A 60 -2.35 -2.86 5.21
N VAL A 61 -1.22 -2.21 5.00
CA VAL A 61 -0.69 -1.96 3.65
C VAL A 61 0.72 -2.53 3.55
N ARG A 62 0.91 -3.40 2.57
CA ARG A 62 2.20 -3.98 2.21
C ARG A 62 2.66 -3.38 0.89
N VAL A 63 3.89 -2.87 0.88
CA VAL A 63 4.52 -2.31 -0.32
C VAL A 63 5.76 -3.12 -0.65
N VAL A 64 5.90 -3.56 -1.90
CA VAL A 64 7.10 -4.21 -2.40
C VAL A 64 7.75 -3.29 -3.42
N LEU A 65 8.84 -2.64 -3.01
CA LEU A 65 9.61 -1.71 -3.82
C LEU A 65 10.76 -2.40 -4.52
N THR A 66 10.96 -2.09 -5.79
CA THR A 66 12.19 -2.39 -6.53
C THR A 66 13.16 -1.22 -6.39
N ASP A 67 12.64 0.02 -6.45
CA ASP A 67 13.38 1.26 -6.23
C ASP A 67 13.21 1.76 -4.79
N GLU A 68 14.29 1.68 -3.99
CA GLU A 68 14.29 2.08 -2.59
C GLU A 68 14.15 3.59 -2.38
N SER A 69 14.42 4.41 -3.40
CA SER A 69 14.28 5.88 -3.31
C SER A 69 12.83 6.33 -3.13
N LEU A 70 11.87 5.46 -3.48
CA LEU A 70 10.43 5.73 -3.30
C LEU A 70 9.97 5.57 -1.87
N ARG A 71 10.80 5.04 -0.96
CA ARG A 71 10.44 4.83 0.44
C ARG A 71 9.87 6.09 1.10
N ASP A 72 10.54 7.22 0.95
CA ASP A 72 10.13 8.47 1.60
C ASP A 72 8.74 8.92 1.16
N PHE A 73 8.35 8.60 -0.08
CA PHE A 73 6.99 8.85 -0.56
C PHE A 73 5.98 7.97 0.17
N PHE A 74 6.24 6.67 0.29
CA PHE A 74 5.33 5.75 0.99
C PHE A 74 5.26 6.06 2.48
N ASP A 75 6.38 6.38 3.12
CA ASP A 75 6.41 6.77 4.54
C ASP A 75 5.62 8.07 4.78
N SER A 76 5.62 9.00 3.81
CA SER A 76 4.82 10.23 3.86
C SER A 76 3.31 9.99 3.66
N VAL A 77 2.92 8.99 2.87
CA VAL A 77 1.52 8.68 2.58
C VAL A 77 0.90 7.73 3.60
N LEU A 78 1.67 6.76 4.10
CA LEU A 78 1.20 5.65 4.93
C LEU A 78 1.68 5.73 6.39
N GLY A 79 2.53 6.70 6.71
CA GLY A 79 3.14 6.84 8.03
C GLY A 79 4.38 5.96 8.18
N GLU A 80 4.73 5.60 9.42
CA GLU A 80 5.95 4.83 9.67
C GLU A 80 5.73 3.32 9.43
N PRO A 81 6.62 2.64 8.68
CA PRO A 81 6.52 1.21 8.49
C PRO A 81 6.90 0.47 9.76
N TYR A 82 6.21 -0.63 10.06
CA TYR A 82 6.54 -1.52 11.16
C TYR A 82 7.44 -2.68 10.70
N LEU A 83 8.31 -3.13 11.59
CA LEU A 83 9.21 -4.25 11.33
C LEU A 83 8.49 -5.58 11.56
N VAL A 84 8.49 -6.42 10.54
CA VAL A 84 8.06 -7.82 10.63
C VAL A 84 9.33 -8.67 10.81
N LYS A 85 9.39 -9.48 11.88
CA LYS A 85 10.49 -10.41 12.14
C LYS A 85 10.31 -11.73 11.41
#